data_AF-A0A7Y4GV17-F1
#
_entry.id   AF-A0A7Y4GV17-F1
#
_cell.length_a   1.000
_cell.length_b   1.000
_cell.length_c   1.000
_cell.angle_alpha   90.00
_cell.angle_beta   90.00
_cell.angle_gamma   90.00
#
_symmetry.space_group_name_H-M   'P 1'
#
loop_
_entity.id
_entity.type
_entity.pdbx_description
1 polymer ?
#
loop_
_entity_poly.entity_id
_entity_poly.type
_entity_poly.pdbx_seq_one_letter_code
_entity_poly.pdbx_strand_id
1 'polypeptide(L)'
;MTQAITSTDTSRNDLLMIAAGGVITGILTPLSSLLIDRIAGPSGQFRISLVAVPFAVLVFILVGRFSRNRWWAALVAAVVTMVAFVCAVHAAILVEGNTGDAPRVMRYLLAGLTGGLVGTALMAFGIALLPAGPRKVTAWWPMLITGALAGTLLALDDALGLDQVSFLYPVWQAAVAVRLAMILRQS
;
A
#
# COMPACT_ATOMS: atom_id res chain seq x y z
N MET A 1 -21.42 -30.66 8.54
CA MET A 1 -21.78 -29.36 7.92
C MET A 1 -21.51 -28.16 8.83
N THR A 2 -21.68 -28.28 10.15
CA THR A 2 -21.54 -27.17 11.12
C THR A 2 -20.13 -26.55 11.20
N GLN A 3 -19.06 -27.34 11.03
CA GLN A 3 -17.67 -26.84 11.02
C GLN A 3 -17.31 -26.03 9.76
N ALA A 4 -17.88 -26.37 8.60
CA ALA A 4 -17.60 -25.64 7.36
C ALA A 4 -18.17 -24.22 7.42
N ILE A 5 -19.37 -24.06 7.98
CA ILE A 5 -20.04 -22.76 8.14
C ILE A 5 -19.25 -21.86 9.11
N THR A 6 -18.85 -22.38 10.28
CA THR A 6 -18.03 -21.64 11.26
C THR A 6 -16.65 -21.26 10.73
N SER A 7 -16.00 -22.12 9.94
CA SER A 7 -14.70 -21.81 9.32
C SER A 7 -14.81 -20.70 8.27
N THR A 8 -15.93 -20.65 7.54
CA THR A 8 -16.18 -19.64 6.50
C THR A 8 -16.50 -18.29 7.14
N ASP A 9 -17.30 -18.26 8.20
CA ASP A 9 -17.63 -17.05 8.94
C ASP A 9 -16.40 -16.43 9.63
N THR A 10 -15.54 -17.25 10.22
CA THR A 10 -14.30 -16.77 10.85
C THR A 10 -13.33 -16.18 9.81
N SER A 11 -13.18 -16.86 8.66
CA SER A 11 -12.35 -16.37 7.55
C SER A 11 -12.85 -15.03 6.98
N ARG A 12 -14.17 -14.89 6.82
CA ARG A 12 -14.83 -13.67 6.33
C ARG A 12 -14.69 -12.54 7.33
N ASN A 13 -14.92 -12.79 8.61
CA ASN A 13 -14.82 -11.78 9.66
C ASN A 13 -13.39 -11.23 9.79
N ASP A 14 -12.38 -12.10 9.70
CA ASP A 14 -10.98 -11.67 9.68
C ASP A 14 -10.65 -10.80 8.46
N LEU A 15 -11.15 -11.14 7.26
CA LEU A 15 -10.93 -10.31 6.07
C LEU A 15 -11.63 -8.95 6.18
N LEU A 16 -12.80 -8.89 6.80
CA LEU A 16 -13.51 -7.63 7.08
C LEU A 16 -12.73 -6.77 8.09
N MET A 17 -12.15 -7.35 9.13
CA MET A 17 -11.27 -6.64 10.06
C MET A 17 -10.03 -6.08 9.35
N ILE A 18 -9.44 -6.84 8.42
CA ILE A 18 -8.28 -6.41 7.64
C ILE A 18 -8.65 -5.28 6.69
N ALA A 19 -9.81 -5.37 6.04
CA ALA A 19 -10.35 -4.31 5.21
C ALA A 19 -10.58 -3.03 6.04
N ALA A 20 -11.19 -3.14 7.23
CA ALA A 20 -11.40 -2.03 8.14
C ALA A 20 -10.06 -1.40 8.58
N GLY A 21 -9.05 -2.21 8.89
CA GLY A 21 -7.70 -1.75 9.18
C GLY A 21 -7.11 -0.94 8.03
N GLY A 22 -7.24 -1.42 6.79
CA GLY A 22 -6.80 -0.69 5.61
C GLY A 22 -7.59 0.60 5.34
N VAL A 23 -8.90 0.63 5.62
CA VAL A 23 -9.70 1.87 5.56
C VAL A 23 -9.15 2.88 6.55
N ILE A 24 -8.92 2.48 7.81
CA ILE A 24 -8.40 3.35 8.86
C ILE A 24 -7.03 3.91 8.47
N THR A 25 -6.11 3.06 7.98
CA THR A 25 -4.78 3.55 7.57
C THR A 25 -4.84 4.44 6.33
N GLY A 26 -5.75 4.18 5.39
CA GLY A 26 -5.96 5.04 4.26
C GLY A 26 -6.60 6.39 4.61
N ILE A 27 -7.35 6.49 5.71
CA ILE A 27 -7.77 7.79 6.27
C ILE A 27 -6.60 8.49 6.96
N LEU A 28 -5.81 7.74 7.74
CA LEU A 28 -4.69 8.29 8.50
C LEU A 28 -3.54 8.76 7.62
N THR A 29 -3.31 8.15 6.45
CA THR A 29 -2.20 8.49 5.55
C THR A 29 -2.25 9.96 5.07
N PRO A 30 -3.33 10.47 4.45
CA PRO A 30 -3.42 11.88 4.06
C PRO A 30 -3.47 12.82 5.27
N LEU A 31 -4.14 12.43 6.36
CA LEU A 31 -4.14 13.21 7.60
C LEU A 31 -2.74 13.35 8.21
N SER A 32 -1.91 12.31 8.08
CA SER A 32 -0.52 12.34 8.54
C SER A 32 0.27 13.36 7.73
N SER A 33 0.06 13.46 6.41
CA SER A 33 0.68 14.50 5.57
C SER A 33 0.36 15.91 6.10
N LEU A 34 -0.93 16.18 6.34
CA LEU A 34 -1.38 17.47 6.88
C LEU A 34 -0.77 17.80 8.26
N LEU A 35 -0.55 16.78 9.08
CA LEU A 35 0.06 16.93 10.40
C LEU A 35 1.58 17.16 10.30
N ILE A 36 2.25 16.44 9.40
CA ILE A 36 3.70 16.52 9.16
C ILE A 36 4.08 17.86 8.52
N ASP A 37 3.23 18.42 7.66
CA ASP A 37 3.45 19.74 7.05
C ASP A 37 3.47 20.87 8.08
N ARG A 38 2.85 20.67 9.25
CA ARG A 38 2.89 21.61 10.38
C ARG A 38 4.14 21.47 11.25
N ILE A 39 4.93 20.41 11.09
CA ILE A 39 6.14 20.19 11.87
C ILE A 39 7.30 20.91 11.19
N ALA A 40 7.84 21.93 11.84
CA ALA A 40 9.12 22.53 11.46
C ALA A 40 10.24 21.50 11.74
N GLY A 41 10.64 20.75 10.71
CA GLY A 41 11.56 19.61 10.83
C GLY A 41 12.07 19.10 9.48
N PRO A 42 12.95 18.08 9.46
CA PRO A 42 14.03 17.87 8.47
C PRO A 42 13.54 17.53 7.06
N SER A 43 14.52 17.39 6.15
CA SER A 43 14.41 17.21 4.68
C SER A 43 13.15 16.50 4.17
N GLY A 44 12.63 16.95 3.02
CA GLY A 44 11.37 16.46 2.45
C GLY A 44 11.24 14.93 2.33
N GLN A 45 12.34 14.20 2.17
CA GLN A 45 12.34 12.73 2.14
C GLN A 45 11.93 12.10 3.48
N PHE A 46 12.36 12.66 4.61
CA PHE A 46 11.98 12.16 5.95
C PHE A 46 10.47 12.35 6.19
N ARG A 47 9.92 13.46 5.69
CA ARG A 47 8.47 13.74 5.75
C ARG A 47 7.67 12.73 4.93
N ILE A 48 8.10 12.44 3.69
CA ILE A 48 7.46 11.43 2.82
C ILE A 48 7.47 10.05 3.48
N SER A 49 8.55 9.68 4.17
CA SER A 49 8.60 8.43 4.94
C SER A 49 7.74 8.44 6.21
N LEU A 50 7.39 9.59 6.78
CA LEU A 50 6.45 9.60 7.90
C LEU A 50 5.00 9.36 7.43
N VAL A 51 4.67 9.73 6.19
CA VAL A 51 3.33 9.54 5.61
C VAL A 51 2.96 8.06 5.49
N ALA A 52 3.90 7.16 5.19
CA ALA A 52 3.58 5.74 5.03
C ALA A 52 3.55 4.93 6.34
N VAL A 53 3.85 5.57 7.49
CA VAL A 53 3.87 4.90 8.81
C VAL A 53 2.55 4.18 9.13
N PRO A 54 1.35 4.76 8.95
CA PRO A 54 0.10 4.08 9.24
C PRO A 54 -0.03 2.76 8.47
N PHE A 55 0.33 2.76 7.19
CA PHE A 55 0.27 1.56 6.36
C PHE A 55 1.36 0.53 6.72
N ALA A 56 2.57 0.98 7.03
CA ALA A 56 3.64 0.11 7.49
C ALA A 56 3.28 -0.61 8.80
N VAL A 57 2.57 0.06 9.72
CA VAL A 57 2.04 -0.55 10.95
C VAL A 57 1.00 -1.63 10.63
N LEU A 58 0.11 -1.40 9.67
CA LEU A 58 -0.84 -2.43 9.22
C LEU A 58 -0.13 -3.64 8.61
N VAL A 59 0.86 -3.42 7.75
CA VAL A 59 1.68 -4.50 7.17
C VAL A 59 2.43 -5.26 8.26
N PHE A 60 2.99 -4.58 9.26
CA PHE A 60 3.61 -5.20 10.43
C PHE A 60 2.64 -6.14 11.14
N ILE A 61 1.42 -5.68 11.42
CA ILE A 61 0.40 -6.49 12.10
C ILE A 61 0.00 -7.70 11.24
N LEU A 62 -0.20 -7.50 9.93
CA LEU A 62 -0.58 -8.58 9.01
C LEU A 62 0.50 -9.66 8.92
N VAL A 63 1.75 -9.26 8.67
CA VAL A 63 2.87 -10.21 8.60
C VAL A 63 3.11 -10.85 9.96
N GLY A 64 2.98 -10.12 11.07
CA GLY A 64 3.09 -10.68 12.42
C GLY A 64 2.01 -11.71 12.73
N ARG A 65 0.78 -11.51 12.24
CA ARG A 65 -0.36 -12.43 12.46
C ARG A 65 -0.27 -13.70 11.62
N PHE A 66 0.22 -13.61 10.38
CA PHE A 66 0.25 -14.74 9.45
C PHE A 66 1.63 -15.44 9.34
N SER A 67 2.71 -14.79 9.79
CA SER A 67 4.05 -15.40 9.82
C SER A 67 4.21 -16.28 11.07
N ARG A 68 4.77 -17.47 10.89
CA ARG A 68 5.04 -18.45 11.96
C ARG A 68 6.13 -17.92 12.91
N ASN A 69 5.72 -17.09 13.87
CA ASN A 69 6.45 -16.64 15.06
C ASN A 69 7.81 -15.95 14.82
N ARG A 70 7.93 -15.06 13.83
CA ARG A 70 9.15 -14.24 13.64
C ARG A 70 8.80 -12.76 13.54
N TRP A 71 8.80 -12.08 14.69
CA TRP A 71 8.62 -10.63 14.81
C TRP A 71 9.59 -9.82 13.93
N TRP A 72 10.81 -10.34 13.72
CA TRP A 72 11.77 -9.76 12.78
C TRP A 72 11.27 -9.71 11.33
N ALA A 73 10.49 -10.69 10.87
CA ALA A 73 9.93 -10.68 9.52
C ALA A 73 8.86 -9.59 9.37
N ALA A 74 8.05 -9.37 10.41
CA ALA A 74 7.09 -8.27 10.45
C ALA A 74 7.79 -6.91 10.43
N LEU A 75 8.88 -6.76 11.20
CA LEU A 75 9.68 -5.54 11.22
C LEU A 75 10.29 -5.26 9.83
N VAL A 76 10.91 -6.25 9.21
CA VAL A 76 11.48 -6.11 7.86
C VAL A 76 10.39 -5.79 6.84
N ALA A 77 9.22 -6.42 6.92
CA ALA A 77 8.10 -6.10 6.03
C ALA A 77 7.66 -4.64 6.16
N ALA A 78 7.57 -4.12 7.39
CA ALA A 78 7.20 -2.73 7.64
C ALA A 78 8.24 -1.75 7.05
N VAL A 79 9.54 -2.04 7.24
CA VAL A 79 10.63 -1.23 6.66
C VAL A 79 10.59 -1.30 5.13
N VAL A 80 10.38 -2.48 4.55
CA VAL A 80 10.22 -2.66 3.10
C VAL A 80 9.05 -1.83 2.58
N THR A 81 7.89 -1.86 3.26
CA THR A 81 6.74 -1.03 2.90
C THR A 81 7.09 0.45 2.92
N MET A 82 7.87 0.88 3.91
CA MET A 82 8.29 2.27 3.98
C MET A 82 9.17 2.68 2.80
N VAL A 83 10.17 1.86 2.48
CA VAL A 83 11.07 2.10 1.34
C VAL A 83 10.28 2.07 0.02
N ALA A 84 9.39 1.09 -0.13
CA ALA A 84 8.55 0.95 -1.32
C ALA A 84 7.67 2.19 -1.55
N PHE A 85 7.13 2.79 -0.48
CA PHE A 85 6.35 4.02 -0.58
C PHE A 85 7.21 5.21 -1.05
N VAL A 86 8.39 5.41 -0.47
CA VAL A 86 9.30 6.49 -0.88
C VAL A 86 9.70 6.33 -2.34
N CYS A 87 10.04 5.11 -2.77
CA CYS A 87 10.37 4.81 -4.16
C CYS A 87 9.18 5.02 -5.10
N ALA A 88 7.96 4.67 -4.69
CA ALA A 88 6.75 4.91 -5.46
C ALA A 88 6.52 6.41 -5.72
N VAL A 89 6.60 7.22 -4.68
CA VAL A 89 6.45 8.68 -4.77
C VAL A 89 7.54 9.28 -5.66
N HIS A 90 8.80 8.88 -5.44
CA HIS A 90 9.91 9.41 -6.24
C HIS A 90 9.81 9.01 -7.72
N ALA A 91 9.39 7.78 -8.02
CA ALA A 91 9.17 7.33 -9.38
C ALA A 91 8.02 8.08 -10.07
N ALA A 92 6.93 8.36 -9.34
CA ALA A 92 5.82 9.17 -9.84
C ALA A 92 6.28 10.60 -10.19
N ILE A 93 7.01 11.26 -9.27
CA ILE A 93 7.56 12.61 -9.49
C ILE A 93 8.51 12.64 -10.69
N LEU A 94 9.38 11.62 -10.83
CA LEU A 94 10.30 11.53 -11.95
C LEU A 94 9.58 11.42 -13.30
N VAL A 95 8.54 10.57 -13.38
CA VAL A 95 7.76 10.41 -14.60
C VAL A 95 6.93 11.66 -14.91
N GLU A 96 6.33 12.28 -13.90
CA GLU A 96 5.65 13.56 -14.07
C GLU A 96 6.61 14.63 -14.63
N GLY A 97 7.81 14.78 -14.04
CA GLY A 97 8.80 15.75 -14.49
C GLY A 97 9.28 15.51 -15.93
N ASN A 98 9.44 14.25 -16.33
CA ASN A 98 9.86 13.87 -17.69
C ASN A 98 8.75 13.95 -18.74
N THR A 99 7.49 14.08 -18.33
CA THR A 99 6.32 14.18 -19.22
C THR A 99 5.70 15.58 -19.20
N GLY A 100 6.51 16.61 -18.93
CA GLY A 100 6.07 18.01 -18.82
C GLY A 100 5.33 18.55 -20.05
N ASP A 101 5.66 18.08 -21.25
CA ASP A 101 5.03 18.50 -22.51
C ASP A 101 3.71 17.77 -22.81
N ALA A 102 3.37 16.72 -22.04
CA ALA A 102 2.14 15.97 -22.22
C ALA A 102 0.93 16.71 -21.61
N PRO A 103 -0.30 16.45 -22.10
CA PRO A 103 -1.51 16.94 -21.46
C PRO A 103 -1.56 16.54 -19.98
N ARG A 104 -1.99 17.45 -19.10
CA ARG A 104 -2.01 17.27 -17.63
C ARG A 104 -2.51 15.88 -17.22
N VAL A 105 -3.68 15.48 -17.71
CA VAL A 105 -4.27 14.17 -17.38
C VAL A 105 -3.34 13.01 -17.74
N MET A 106 -2.71 13.04 -18.93
CA MET A 106 -1.78 11.99 -19.36
C MET A 106 -0.56 11.90 -18.43
N ARG A 107 0.01 13.05 -18.06
CA ARG A 107 1.16 13.15 -17.15
C ARG A 107 0.86 12.51 -15.79
N TYR A 108 -0.29 12.84 -15.20
CA TYR A 108 -0.72 12.26 -13.94
C TYR A 108 -1.03 10.76 -14.05
N LEU A 109 -1.69 10.31 -15.13
CA LEU A 109 -1.94 8.88 -15.35
C LEU A 109 -0.62 8.08 -15.40
N LEU A 110 0.38 8.58 -16.13
CA LEU A 110 1.69 7.92 -16.24
C LEU A 110 2.46 7.95 -14.91
N ALA A 111 2.43 9.07 -14.20
CA ALA A 111 3.04 9.21 -12.88
C ALA A 111 2.41 8.24 -11.87
N GLY A 112 1.08 8.19 -11.82
CA GLY A 112 0.31 7.31 -10.95
C GLY A 112 0.53 5.83 -11.26
N LEU A 113 0.49 5.46 -12.54
CA LEU A 113 0.78 4.09 -12.99
C LEU A 113 2.17 3.65 -12.55
N THR A 114 3.17 4.52 -12.76
CA THR A 114 4.57 4.23 -12.42
C THR A 114 4.75 4.09 -10.92
N GLY A 115 4.24 5.05 -10.13
CA GLY A 115 4.32 4.98 -8.67
C GLY A 115 3.63 3.72 -8.13
N GLY A 116 2.44 3.42 -8.62
CA GLY A 116 1.68 2.23 -8.23
C GLY A 116 2.39 0.91 -8.54
N LEU A 117 2.98 0.79 -9.73
CA LEU A 117 3.77 -0.38 -10.13
C LEU A 117 5.06 -0.51 -9.30
N VAL A 118 5.83 0.58 -9.15
CA VAL A 118 7.09 0.57 -8.39
C VAL A 118 6.84 0.20 -6.93
N GLY A 119 5.85 0.82 -6.29
CA GLY A 119 5.52 0.56 -4.89
C GLY A 119 5.10 -0.89 -4.65
N THR A 120 4.18 -1.42 -5.48
CA THR A 120 3.72 -2.80 -5.31
C THR A 120 4.76 -3.84 -5.71
N ALA A 121 5.60 -3.57 -6.72
CA ALA A 121 6.70 -4.43 -7.09
C ALA A 121 7.75 -4.53 -5.97
N LEU A 122 8.14 -3.41 -5.36
CA LEU A 122 9.09 -3.40 -4.25
C LEU A 122 8.53 -4.09 -3.00
N MET A 123 7.25 -3.87 -2.69
CA MET A 123 6.60 -4.61 -1.59
C MET A 123 6.56 -6.12 -1.89
N ALA A 124 6.13 -6.51 -3.09
CA ALA A 124 6.05 -7.91 -3.48
C ALA A 124 7.43 -8.59 -3.42
N PHE A 125 8.44 -7.93 -3.97
CA PHE A 125 9.82 -8.42 -3.94
C PHE A 125 10.36 -8.55 -2.52
N GLY A 126 10.25 -7.50 -1.71
CA GLY A 126 10.79 -7.51 -0.34
C GLY A 126 10.06 -8.48 0.59
N ILE A 127 8.74 -8.62 0.47
CA ILE A 127 7.96 -9.58 1.28
C ILE A 127 8.16 -11.01 0.79
N ALA A 128 8.28 -11.26 -0.52
CA ALA A 128 8.55 -12.60 -1.06
C ALA A 128 9.93 -13.16 -0.63
N LEU A 129 10.91 -12.30 -0.36
CA LEU A 129 12.21 -12.69 0.19
C LEU A 129 12.17 -13.06 1.66
N LEU A 130 11.09 -12.73 2.39
CA LEU A 130 10.97 -13.11 3.79
C LEU A 130 10.79 -14.62 3.92
N PRO A 131 11.23 -15.24 5.03
CA PRO A 131 11.03 -16.67 5.27
C PRO A 131 9.55 -17.11 5.27
N ALA A 132 8.64 -16.18 5.57
CA ALA A 132 7.19 -16.36 5.51
C ALA A 132 6.55 -15.79 4.24
N GLY A 133 7.38 -15.35 3.28
CA GLY A 133 6.95 -14.78 2.02
C GLY A 133 6.44 -15.87 1.07
N PRO A 134 5.25 -15.71 0.48
CA PRO A 134 4.76 -16.62 -0.54
C PRO A 134 5.64 -16.55 -1.79
N ARG A 135 6.29 -17.69 -2.08
CA ARG A 135 7.27 -17.82 -3.17
C ARG A 135 6.64 -17.93 -4.57
N LYS A 136 5.33 -18.16 -4.64
CA LYS A 136 4.62 -18.28 -5.92
C LYS A 136 4.41 -16.89 -6.53
N VAL A 137 5.16 -16.58 -7.58
CA VAL A 137 5.09 -15.30 -8.31
C VAL A 137 3.67 -14.97 -8.78
N THR A 138 2.90 -15.98 -9.18
CA THR A 138 1.51 -15.81 -9.65
C THR A 138 0.56 -15.27 -8.58
N ALA A 139 0.85 -15.49 -7.29
CA ALA A 139 0.04 -14.96 -6.20
C ALA A 139 0.13 -13.42 -6.09
N TRP A 140 1.20 -12.82 -6.60
CA TRP A 140 1.45 -11.37 -6.53
C TRP A 140 0.82 -10.59 -7.68
N TRP A 141 0.40 -11.26 -8.76
CA TRP A 141 -0.18 -10.61 -9.95
C TRP A 141 -1.39 -9.71 -9.63
N PRO A 142 -2.36 -10.17 -8.83
CA PRO A 142 -3.49 -9.32 -8.44
C PRO A 142 -3.06 -8.08 -7.64
N MET A 143 -1.98 -8.17 -6.85
CA MET A 143 -1.47 -7.05 -6.06
C MET A 143 -0.80 -6.00 -6.94
N LEU A 144 -0.03 -6.43 -7.95
CA LEU A 144 0.58 -5.53 -8.95
C LEU A 144 -0.49 -4.79 -9.76
N ILE A 145 -1.52 -5.51 -10.23
CA ILE A 145 -2.65 -4.91 -10.96
C ILE A 145 -3.38 -3.90 -10.07
N THR A 146 -3.65 -4.27 -8.82
CA THR A 146 -4.31 -3.36 -7.86
C THR A 146 -3.46 -2.11 -7.61
N GLY A 147 -2.14 -2.26 -7.47
CA GLY A 147 -1.20 -1.16 -7.32
C GLY A 147 -1.17 -0.21 -8.50
N ALA A 148 -1.02 -0.76 -9.70
CA ALA A 148 -1.00 -0.01 -10.96
C ALA A 148 -2.28 0.82 -11.16
N LEU A 149 -3.44 0.17 -11.01
CA LEU A 149 -4.75 0.82 -11.17
C LEU A 149 -4.98 1.88 -10.11
N ALA A 150 -4.66 1.58 -8.86
CA ALA A 150 -4.86 2.52 -7.76
C ALA A 150 -3.92 3.73 -7.85
N GLY A 151 -2.65 3.54 -8.19
CA GLY A 151 -1.73 4.64 -8.41
C GLY A 151 -2.22 5.56 -9.53
N THR A 152 -2.70 4.98 -10.63
CA THR A 152 -3.31 5.72 -11.75
C THR A 152 -4.55 6.50 -11.32
N LEU A 153 -5.45 5.89 -10.54
CA LEU A 153 -6.67 6.52 -10.04
C LEU A 153 -6.38 7.66 -9.04
N LEU A 154 -5.42 7.47 -8.14
CA LEU A 154 -5.01 8.50 -7.18
C LEU A 154 -4.40 9.71 -7.89
N ALA A 155 -3.57 9.49 -8.89
CA ALA A 155 -2.99 10.59 -9.66
C ALA A 155 -4.05 11.29 -10.52
N LEU A 156 -5.06 10.57 -11.01
CA LEU A 156 -6.19 11.19 -11.71
C LEU A 156 -7.05 12.04 -10.76
N ASP A 157 -7.28 11.57 -9.52
CA ASP A 157 -8.02 12.31 -8.49
C ASP A 157 -7.34 13.65 -8.17
N ASP A 158 -6.01 13.64 -8.04
CA ASP A 158 -5.17 14.83 -7.86
C ASP A 158 -5.22 15.76 -9.10
N ALA A 159 -5.18 15.19 -10.30
CA ALA A 159 -5.30 15.95 -11.54
C ALA A 159 -6.65 16.68 -11.68
N LEU A 160 -7.72 16.10 -11.11
CA LEU A 160 -9.08 16.63 -11.12
C LEU A 160 -9.36 17.60 -9.96
N GLY A 161 -8.44 17.75 -9.00
CA GLY A 161 -8.61 18.63 -7.83
C GLY A 161 -9.62 18.08 -6.80
N LEU A 162 -9.76 16.75 -6.73
CA LEU A 162 -10.65 16.06 -5.80
C LEU A 162 -9.91 15.54 -4.54
N ASP A 163 -8.63 15.88 -4.43
CA ASP A 163 -7.65 15.51 -3.41
C ASP A 163 -8.10 15.80 -1.96
N GLN A 164 -9.00 16.77 -1.75
CA GLN A 164 -9.54 17.09 -0.42
C GLN A 164 -10.62 16.11 0.08
N VAL A 165 -11.22 15.28 -0.79
CA VAL A 165 -12.30 14.33 -0.45
C VAL A 165 -11.91 12.89 -0.81
N SER A 166 -10.60 12.60 -0.89
CA SER A 166 -10.05 11.42 -1.56
C SER A 166 -10.42 10.09 -0.86
N PHE A 167 -11.63 9.61 -1.17
CA PHE A 167 -12.18 8.30 -0.80
C PHE A 167 -11.32 7.14 -1.30
N LEU A 168 -10.47 7.41 -2.29
CA LEU A 168 -9.61 6.45 -2.95
C LEU A 168 -8.52 5.91 -2.04
N TYR A 169 -7.92 6.73 -1.17
CA TYR A 169 -6.88 6.28 -0.23
C TYR A 169 -7.38 5.20 0.75
N PRO A 170 -8.51 5.41 1.47
CA PRO A 170 -9.12 4.39 2.33
C PRO A 170 -9.49 3.09 1.60
N VAL A 171 -10.13 3.20 0.43
CA VAL A 171 -10.53 2.03 -0.37
C VAL A 171 -9.32 1.27 -0.88
N TRP A 172 -8.27 1.98 -1.29
CA TRP A 172 -7.04 1.41 -1.81
C TRP A 172 -6.25 0.65 -0.75
N GLN A 173 -6.00 1.27 0.41
CA GLN A 173 -5.26 0.63 1.49
C GLN A 173 -5.99 -0.60 2.03
N ALA A 174 -7.33 -0.57 2.07
CA ALA A 174 -8.16 -1.74 2.34
C ALA A 174 -7.96 -2.85 1.29
N ALA A 175 -7.99 -2.51 0.00
CA ALA A 175 -7.79 -3.48 -1.08
C ALA A 175 -6.40 -4.13 -1.02
N VAL A 176 -5.34 -3.35 -0.84
CA VAL A 176 -3.97 -3.87 -0.73
C VAL A 176 -3.79 -4.73 0.51
N ALA A 177 -4.34 -4.31 1.66
CA ALA A 177 -4.28 -5.07 2.91
C ALA A 177 -4.98 -6.43 2.79
N VAL A 178 -6.18 -6.46 2.20
CA VAL A 178 -6.92 -7.71 1.94
C VAL A 178 -6.15 -8.62 0.99
N ARG A 179 -5.60 -8.07 -0.11
CA ARG A 179 -4.79 -8.85 -1.06
C ARG A 179 -3.55 -9.44 -0.41
N LEU A 180 -2.82 -8.64 0.36
CA LEU A 180 -1.65 -9.08 1.10
C LEU A 180 -2.01 -10.19 2.09
N ALA A 181 -3.10 -10.05 2.84
CA ALA A 181 -3.57 -11.07 3.76
C ALA A 181 -3.95 -12.38 3.06
N MET A 182 -4.62 -12.30 1.90
CA MET A 182 -4.94 -13.49 1.10
C MET A 182 -3.66 -14.19 0.62
N ILE A 183 -2.65 -13.43 0.21
CA ILE A 183 -1.35 -13.95 -0.25
C ILE A 183 -0.61 -14.62 0.91
N LEU A 184 -0.56 -14.00 2.10
CA LEU A 184 0.07 -14.55 3.31
C LEU A 184 -0.68 -15.76 3.91
N ARG A 185 -1.98 -15.94 3.62
CA ARG A 185 -2.72 -17.14 4.03
C ARG A 185 -2.43 -18.36 3.16
N GLN A 186 -1.83 -18.17 1.99
CA GLN A 186 -1.50 -19.26 1.05
C GLN A 186 -0.09 -19.84 1.24
N SER A 187 0.73 -19.22 2.08
CA SER A 187 2.09 -19.65 2.47
C SER A 187 2.09 -20.50 3.73
#